data_AF-A0A970T190-F1
#
_entry.id   AF-A0A970T190-F1
#
_cell.length_a   1.000
_cell.length_b   1.000
_cell.length_c   1.000
_cell.angle_alpha   90.00
_cell.angle_beta   90.00
_cell.angle_gamma   90.00
#
_symmetry.space_group_name_H-M   'P 1'
#
loop_
_entity.id
_entity.type
_entity.pdbx_description
1 polymer ?
#
loop_
_entity_poly.entity_id
_entity_poly.type
_entity_poly.pdbx_seq_one_letter_code
_entity_poly.pdbx_strand_id
1 'polypeptide(L)'
;MPKVKVYTTGGEATGREVELPDPVFADEINEGLVHAAVLAFEINQSSARSVTKSRGDVRGGGRKPWRQKGTGRARQGSTRAPHWRGGGVVFGPNGRLRRRQLPKRMRRAAVRSVLSARAAQERVVAIEPLSMEAPSTSGMAKALKGMGLAGERVCVILAEHRPQAYRSLRNIEGVTVRVAPSFCAHDLARSDAVVIEEPAVVIVADTFGSAPNRRGAKGKAEGGEE
;
A
#
# COMPACT_ATOMS: atom_id res chain seq x y z
N MET A 1 -20.04 8.93 -15.44
CA MET A 1 -18.82 8.29 -15.99
C MET A 1 -17.79 9.35 -16.34
N PRO A 2 -16.72 9.49 -15.54
CA PRO A 2 -15.60 10.35 -15.90
C PRO A 2 -14.93 9.85 -17.17
N LYS A 3 -14.57 10.76 -18.07
CA LYS A 3 -13.88 10.45 -19.33
C LYS A 3 -12.43 10.85 -19.22
N VAL A 4 -11.54 10.01 -19.73
CA VAL A 4 -10.10 10.23 -19.69
C VAL A 4 -9.50 10.15 -21.08
N LYS A 5 -8.60 11.08 -21.38
CA LYS A 5 -7.87 11.14 -22.66
C LYS A 5 -6.93 9.94 -22.79
N VAL A 6 -6.91 9.37 -23.99
CA VAL A 6 -6.00 8.29 -24.36
C VAL A 6 -4.74 8.88 -25.00
N TYR A 7 -3.59 8.37 -24.58
CA TYR A 7 -2.30 8.69 -25.15
C TYR A 7 -1.70 7.47 -25.85
N THR A 8 -0.96 7.72 -26.92
CA THR A 8 -0.13 6.71 -27.57
C THR A 8 1.06 6.33 -26.69
N THR A 9 1.72 5.24 -27.06
CA THR A 9 3.00 4.84 -26.46
C THR A 9 4.12 5.89 -26.63
N GLY A 10 3.97 6.84 -27.56
CA GLY A 10 4.85 7.98 -27.76
C GLY A 10 4.56 9.21 -26.87
N GLY A 11 3.44 9.21 -26.14
CA GLY A 11 2.99 10.33 -25.32
C GLY A 11 2.19 11.40 -26.07
N GLU A 12 1.70 11.08 -27.26
CA GLU A 12 0.82 11.97 -28.04
C GLU A 12 -0.65 11.64 -27.75
N ALA A 13 -1.50 12.66 -27.66
CA ALA A 13 -2.93 12.45 -27.48
C ALA A 13 -3.56 11.89 -28.76
N THR A 14 -4.25 10.74 -28.68
CA THR A 14 -4.90 10.12 -29.85
C THR A 14 -6.23 10.79 -30.22
N GLY A 15 -6.73 11.69 -29.37
CA GLY A 15 -8.07 12.29 -29.49
C GLY A 15 -9.20 11.34 -29.10
N ARG A 16 -8.88 10.11 -28.68
CA ARG A 16 -9.86 9.16 -28.12
C ARG A 16 -10.03 9.40 -26.63
N GLU A 17 -11.23 9.12 -26.14
CA GLU A 17 -11.57 9.15 -24.73
C GLU A 17 -12.05 7.77 -24.29
N VAL A 18 -11.63 7.35 -23.10
CA VAL A 18 -12.12 6.13 -22.46
C VAL A 18 -13.03 6.51 -21.31
N GLU A 19 -14.19 5.89 -21.25
CA GLU A 19 -15.13 6.03 -20.14
C GLU A 19 -14.67 5.17 -18.96
N LEU A 20 -14.48 5.83 -17.81
CA LEU A 20 -14.14 5.13 -16.58
C LEU A 20 -15.42 4.69 -15.86
N PRO A 21 -15.47 3.44 -15.36
CA PRO A 21 -16.61 2.95 -14.60
C PRO A 21 -16.85 3.74 -13.31
N ASP A 22 -18.04 4.32 -13.17
CA ASP A 22 -18.46 5.09 -11.98
C ASP A 22 -18.26 4.33 -10.66
N PRO A 23 -18.57 3.02 -10.54
CA PRO A 23 -18.41 2.30 -9.28
C PRO A 23 -16.98 2.24 -8.73
N VAL A 24 -15.95 2.57 -9.52
CA VAL A 24 -14.54 2.52 -9.11
C VAL A 24 -13.89 3.90 -9.10
N PHE A 25 -14.25 4.76 -10.05
CA PHE A 25 -13.61 6.06 -10.26
C PHE A 25 -14.49 7.25 -9.84
N ALA A 26 -15.72 7.01 -9.38
CA ALA A 26 -16.62 8.02 -8.84
C ALA A 26 -17.32 7.52 -7.54
N ASP A 27 -16.64 6.68 -6.75
CA ASP A 27 -17.11 6.23 -5.43
C ASP A 27 -16.81 7.30 -4.36
N GLU A 28 -17.45 7.18 -3.19
CA GLU A 28 -17.24 8.11 -2.07
C GLU A 28 -15.78 8.03 -1.56
N ILE A 29 -15.16 9.21 -1.41
CA ILE A 29 -13.77 9.30 -0.94
C ILE A 29 -13.76 9.21 0.59
N ASN A 30 -13.24 8.10 1.12
CA ASN A 30 -13.10 7.88 2.56
C ASN A 30 -11.63 7.92 2.99
N GLU A 31 -11.17 9.07 3.46
CA GLU A 31 -9.78 9.28 3.88
C GLU A 31 -9.35 8.38 5.05
N GLY A 32 -10.22 8.18 6.04
CA GLY A 32 -9.91 7.35 7.20
C GLY A 32 -9.65 5.88 6.82
N LEU A 33 -10.39 5.37 5.85
CA LEU A 33 -10.21 4.03 5.30
C LEU A 33 -8.91 3.93 4.49
N VAL A 34 -8.58 4.95 3.71
CA VAL A 34 -7.30 5.04 2.97
C VAL A 34 -6.14 5.03 3.94
N HIS A 35 -6.16 5.88 4.97
CA HIS A 35 -5.14 5.92 6.02
C HIS A 35 -4.99 4.55 6.71
N ALA A 36 -6.09 3.90 7.08
CA ALA A 36 -6.04 2.58 7.70
C ALA A 36 -5.41 1.51 6.78
N ALA A 37 -5.65 1.59 5.47
CA ALA A 37 -5.08 0.68 4.48
C ALA A 37 -3.57 0.93 4.27
N VAL A 38 -3.16 2.19 4.16
CA VAL A 38 -1.75 2.61 4.06
C VAL A 38 -0.96 2.17 5.29
N LEU A 39 -1.45 2.50 6.49
CA LEU A 39 -0.79 2.15 7.73
C LEU A 39 -0.70 0.63 7.94
N ALA A 40 -1.73 -0.13 7.54
CA ALA A 40 -1.65 -1.59 7.57
C ALA A 40 -0.62 -2.14 6.58
N PHE A 41 -0.50 -1.55 5.38
CA PHE A 41 0.54 -1.92 4.43
C PHE A 41 1.93 -1.69 5.04
N GLU A 42 2.21 -0.48 5.55
CA GLU A 42 3.51 -0.12 6.13
C GLU A 42 3.88 -0.97 7.35
N ILE A 43 2.94 -1.22 8.27
CA ILE A 43 3.18 -2.09 9.43
C ILE A 43 3.55 -3.50 8.97
N ASN A 44 2.87 -4.03 7.95
CA ASN A 44 3.12 -5.38 7.44
C ASN A 44 4.45 -5.49 6.66
N GLN A 45 4.97 -4.39 6.13
CA GLN A 45 6.32 -4.33 5.54
C GLN A 45 7.43 -4.23 6.61
N SER A 46 7.08 -3.84 7.83
CA SER A 46 8.07 -3.67 8.91
C SER A 46 8.68 -5.01 9.34
N SER A 47 10.01 -5.02 9.52
CA SER A 47 10.75 -6.18 10.05
C SER A 47 11.07 -5.99 11.53
N ALA A 48 10.73 -6.98 12.35
CA ALA A 48 11.04 -6.95 13.78
C ALA A 48 12.44 -7.52 14.06
N ARG A 49 13.47 -6.68 13.94
CA ARG A 49 14.89 -7.07 14.15
C ARG A 49 15.46 -6.64 15.50
N SER A 50 14.78 -5.74 16.21
CA SER A 50 15.24 -5.22 17.50
C SER A 50 14.93 -6.20 18.64
N VAL A 51 15.97 -6.81 19.22
CA VAL A 51 15.86 -7.75 20.34
C VAL A 51 16.91 -7.42 21.41
N THR A 52 16.50 -7.46 22.67
CA THR A 52 17.37 -7.39 23.84
C THR A 52 17.32 -8.69 24.62
N LYS A 53 18.40 -9.00 25.35
CA LYS A 53 18.44 -10.19 26.21
C LYS A 53 17.72 -9.90 27.52
N SER A 54 16.69 -10.68 27.81
CA SER A 54 16.04 -10.67 29.13
C SER A 54 16.99 -11.25 30.18
N ARG A 55 16.63 -11.15 31.46
CA ARG A 55 17.42 -11.76 32.56
C ARG A 55 17.72 -13.24 32.31
N GLY A 56 16.80 -13.99 31.70
CA GLY A 56 16.96 -15.42 31.41
C GLY A 56 17.88 -15.70 30.23
N ASP A 57 17.97 -14.77 29.27
CA ASP A 57 18.77 -14.95 28.04
C ASP A 57 20.24 -14.53 28.23
N VAL A 58 20.54 -13.76 29.29
CA VAL A 58 21.92 -13.37 29.61
C VAL A 58 22.65 -14.51 30.31
N ARG A 59 23.78 -14.95 29.73
CA ARG A 59 24.60 -16.07 30.23
C ARG A 59 24.99 -15.92 31.72
N GLY A 60 24.65 -16.91 32.54
CA GLY A 60 25.04 -17.00 33.95
C GLY A 60 23.91 -16.66 34.94
N GLY A 61 24.25 -16.34 36.19
CA GLY A 61 23.26 -15.89 37.18
C GLY A 61 22.39 -16.96 37.83
N GLY A 62 22.68 -18.25 37.62
CA GLY A 62 21.94 -19.39 38.19
C GLY A 62 22.26 -19.72 39.66
N ARG A 63 23.25 -19.05 40.26
CA ARG A 63 23.59 -19.20 41.69
C ARG A 63 23.32 -17.90 42.43
N LYS A 64 22.74 -18.02 43.63
CA LYS A 64 22.57 -16.90 44.54
C LYS A 64 23.94 -16.33 44.94
N PRO A 65 24.19 -15.01 44.78
CA PRO A 65 25.51 -14.43 45.05
C PRO A 65 26.00 -14.60 46.49
N TRP A 66 25.10 -14.54 47.48
CA TRP A 66 25.39 -14.75 48.90
C TRP A 66 24.16 -15.21 49.68
N ARG A 67 24.37 -15.66 50.93
CA ARG A 67 23.30 -16.07 51.86
C ARG A 67 22.27 -14.96 52.11
N GLN A 68 21.02 -15.33 52.42
CA GLN A 68 19.90 -14.36 52.52
C GLN A 68 20.07 -13.30 53.62
N LYS A 69 20.75 -13.63 54.72
CA LYS A 69 20.97 -12.77 55.89
C LYS A 69 22.41 -12.96 56.42
N GLY A 70 22.88 -12.02 57.24
CA GLY A 70 24.16 -12.14 57.96
C GLY A 70 25.40 -11.68 57.18
N THR A 71 25.27 -10.94 56.07
CA THR A 71 26.41 -10.45 55.28
C THR A 71 26.57 -8.92 55.28
N GLY A 72 25.63 -8.17 55.86
CA GLY A 72 25.62 -6.69 55.82
C GLY A 72 25.33 -6.06 54.44
N ARG A 73 25.30 -6.86 53.37
CA ARG A 73 25.00 -6.42 52.00
C ARG A 73 23.51 -6.43 51.70
N ALA A 74 23.10 -5.67 50.69
CA ALA A 74 21.74 -5.72 50.14
C ALA A 74 21.37 -7.16 49.71
N ARG A 75 20.09 -7.52 49.76
CA ARG A 75 19.65 -8.88 49.37
C ARG A 75 19.67 -9.03 47.86
N GLN A 76 20.23 -10.12 47.37
CA GLN A 76 20.37 -10.39 45.93
C GLN A 76 20.02 -11.84 45.59
N GLY A 77 19.26 -12.01 44.51
CA GLY A 77 18.86 -13.33 44.01
C GLY A 77 19.74 -13.85 42.87
N SER A 78 20.31 -12.95 42.06
CA SER A 78 21.12 -13.28 40.88
C SER A 78 22.05 -12.12 40.52
N THR A 79 23.19 -12.42 39.88
CA THR A 79 24.09 -11.41 39.27
C THR A 79 23.59 -10.89 37.92
N ARG A 80 22.50 -11.44 37.37
CA ARG A 80 21.90 -11.00 36.10
C ARG A 80 20.66 -10.14 36.26
N ALA A 81 20.32 -9.75 37.49
CA ALA A 81 19.21 -8.84 37.72
C ALA A 81 19.48 -7.44 37.09
N PRO A 82 18.44 -6.69 36.71
CA PRO A 82 18.58 -5.51 35.83
C PRO A 82 19.42 -4.37 36.40
N HIS A 83 19.46 -4.24 37.74
CA HIS A 83 20.27 -3.22 38.42
C HIS A 83 21.77 -3.57 38.48
N TRP A 84 22.17 -4.78 38.09
CA TRP A 84 23.58 -5.16 37.98
C TRP A 84 24.15 -4.75 36.62
N ARG A 85 25.45 -4.38 36.60
CA ARG A 85 26.20 -4.22 35.36
C ARG A 85 26.24 -5.55 34.60
N GLY A 86 25.86 -5.53 33.32
CA GLY A 86 25.72 -6.74 32.50
C GLY A 86 24.52 -7.62 32.88
N GLY A 87 23.55 -7.07 33.61
CA GLY A 87 22.24 -7.67 33.85
C GLY A 87 21.34 -7.63 32.60
N GLY A 88 20.22 -8.36 32.65
CA GLY A 88 19.24 -8.36 31.56
C GLY A 88 18.37 -7.11 31.53
N VAL A 89 17.83 -6.80 30.35
CA VAL A 89 16.88 -5.68 30.16
C VAL A 89 15.46 -6.15 30.45
N VAL A 90 14.67 -5.39 31.22
CA VAL A 90 13.31 -5.80 31.64
C VAL A 90 12.27 -5.57 30.54
N PHE A 91 12.14 -4.34 30.06
CA PHE A 91 11.14 -3.95 29.05
C PHE A 91 11.81 -3.44 27.78
N GLY A 92 12.82 -4.19 27.32
CA GLY A 92 13.49 -3.89 26.06
C GLY A 92 12.73 -4.46 24.85
N PRO A 93 13.16 -4.09 23.63
CA PRO A 93 12.63 -4.71 22.42
C PRO A 93 12.74 -6.23 22.44
N ASN A 94 11.69 -6.92 21.97
CA ASN A 94 11.56 -8.38 22.00
C ASN A 94 11.42 -9.02 20.61
N GLY A 95 11.68 -8.28 19.53
CA GLY A 95 11.57 -8.81 18.16
C GLY A 95 10.15 -9.21 17.75
N ARG A 96 9.11 -8.67 18.40
CA ARG A 96 7.72 -9.01 18.06
C ARG A 96 7.35 -8.51 16.66
N LEU A 97 6.93 -9.44 15.81
CA LEU A 97 6.35 -9.11 14.50
C LEU A 97 5.01 -8.39 14.69
N ARG A 98 4.87 -7.21 14.08
CA ARG A 98 3.61 -6.46 14.02
C ARG A 98 2.91 -6.79 12.71
N ARG A 99 1.67 -7.25 12.78
CA ARG A 99 0.81 -7.45 11.61
C ARG A 99 -0.54 -6.82 11.86
N ARG A 100 -1.08 -6.15 10.85
CA ARG A 100 -2.43 -5.57 10.86
C ARG A 100 -3.21 -6.09 9.66
N GLN A 101 -4.33 -6.77 9.94
CA GLN A 101 -5.22 -7.29 8.90
C GLN A 101 -6.40 -6.35 8.70
N LEU A 102 -6.72 -6.03 7.45
CA LEU A 102 -7.96 -5.35 7.07
C LEU A 102 -8.90 -6.31 6.33
N PRO A 103 -10.22 -6.24 6.59
CA PRO A 103 -11.22 -6.93 5.79
C PRO A 103 -11.04 -6.66 4.29
N LYS A 104 -11.31 -7.67 3.45
CA LYS A 104 -11.21 -7.56 1.98
C LYS A 104 -12.03 -6.39 1.43
N ARG A 105 -13.23 -6.17 1.96
CA ARG A 105 -14.14 -5.07 1.56
C ARG A 105 -13.52 -3.71 1.83
N MET A 106 -12.93 -3.50 3.01
CA MET A 106 -12.26 -2.25 3.37
C MET A 106 -11.04 -1.98 2.47
N ARG A 107 -10.24 -3.02 2.14
CA ARG A 107 -9.09 -2.85 1.23
C ARG A 107 -9.52 -2.42 -0.18
N ARG A 108 -10.59 -3.02 -0.70
CA ARG A 108 -11.14 -2.66 -2.01
C ARG A 108 -11.73 -1.25 -2.02
N ALA A 109 -12.51 -0.91 -1.00
CA ALA A 109 -13.05 0.44 -0.85
C ALA A 109 -11.93 1.49 -0.75
N ALA A 110 -10.81 1.20 -0.08
CA ALA A 110 -9.69 2.13 0.00
C ALA A 110 -9.04 2.38 -1.37
N VAL A 111 -8.92 1.34 -2.20
CA VAL A 111 -8.44 1.48 -3.59
C VAL A 111 -9.40 2.36 -4.40
N ARG A 112 -10.71 2.12 -4.30
CA ARG A 112 -11.72 2.93 -5.00
C ARG A 112 -11.71 4.39 -4.56
N SER A 113 -11.62 4.67 -3.26
CA SER A 113 -11.53 6.04 -2.76
C SER A 113 -10.30 6.78 -3.32
N VAL A 114 -9.14 6.11 -3.41
CA VAL A 114 -7.94 6.74 -4.01
C VAL A 114 -8.09 6.95 -5.52
N LEU A 115 -8.60 5.96 -6.25
CA LEU A 115 -8.83 6.10 -7.69
C LEU A 115 -9.86 7.20 -7.99
N SER A 116 -10.92 7.29 -7.20
CA SER A 116 -11.95 8.33 -7.32
C SER A 116 -11.38 9.71 -7.02
N ALA A 117 -10.53 9.83 -5.99
CA ALA A 117 -9.83 11.08 -5.69
C ALA A 117 -8.89 11.51 -6.85
N ARG A 118 -8.16 10.56 -7.45
CA ARG A 118 -7.28 10.86 -8.60
C ARG A 118 -8.06 11.22 -9.86
N ALA A 119 -9.19 10.56 -10.09
CA ALA A 119 -10.08 10.86 -11.22
C ALA A 119 -10.72 12.25 -11.06
N ALA A 120 -11.17 12.61 -9.85
CA ALA A 120 -11.72 13.94 -9.56
C ALA A 120 -10.69 15.07 -9.70
N GLN A 121 -9.39 14.76 -9.58
CA GLN A 121 -8.27 15.68 -9.80
C GLN A 121 -7.80 15.72 -11.26
N GLU A 122 -8.45 14.98 -12.16
CA GLU A 122 -8.02 14.80 -13.56
C GLU A 122 -6.58 14.24 -13.69
N ARG A 123 -6.14 13.47 -12.68
CA ARG A 123 -4.81 12.85 -12.61
C ARG A 123 -4.80 11.37 -13.00
N VAL A 124 -5.87 10.89 -13.62
CA VAL A 124 -5.92 9.56 -14.24
C VAL A 124 -5.77 9.74 -15.74
N VAL A 125 -4.86 9.00 -16.35
CA VAL A 125 -4.56 9.05 -17.79
C VAL A 125 -4.67 7.63 -18.36
N ALA A 126 -5.27 7.50 -19.54
CA ALA A 126 -5.32 6.23 -20.26
C ALA A 126 -4.18 6.17 -21.28
N ILE A 127 -3.55 5.01 -21.41
CA ILE A 127 -2.53 4.75 -22.42
C ILE A 127 -2.91 3.51 -23.24
N GLU A 128 -2.57 3.54 -24.53
CA GLU A 128 -2.63 2.35 -25.36
C GLU A 128 -1.80 1.20 -24.77
N PRO A 129 -2.12 -0.06 -25.08
CA PRO A 129 -1.35 -1.20 -24.61
C PRO A 129 0.15 -1.04 -24.89
N LEU A 130 0.98 -1.11 -23.84
CA LEU A 130 2.43 -0.99 -23.95
C LEU A 130 3.04 -2.30 -24.50
N SER A 131 2.82 -2.56 -25.79
CA SER A 131 3.48 -3.63 -26.53
C SER A 131 4.79 -3.10 -27.12
N MET A 132 5.92 -3.57 -26.59
CA MET A 132 7.25 -3.19 -27.05
C MET A 132 8.05 -4.45 -27.40
N GLU A 133 8.67 -4.47 -28.58
CA GLU A 133 9.57 -5.55 -28.97
C GLU A 133 10.85 -5.55 -28.12
N ALA A 134 11.41 -4.37 -27.88
CA ALA A 134 12.61 -4.16 -27.08
C ALA A 134 12.36 -3.13 -25.95
N PRO A 135 12.95 -3.33 -24.75
CA PRO A 135 12.80 -2.36 -23.67
C PRO A 135 13.56 -1.05 -23.96
N SER A 136 12.90 0.09 -23.77
CA SER A 136 13.48 1.42 -23.97
C SER A 136 13.00 2.41 -22.90
N THR A 137 13.90 2.74 -21.96
CA THR A 137 13.63 3.71 -20.89
C THR A 137 13.53 5.15 -21.43
N SER A 138 14.32 5.50 -22.44
CA SER A 138 14.28 6.84 -23.04
C SER A 138 12.96 7.09 -23.76
N GLY A 139 12.40 6.07 -24.44
CA GLY A 139 11.08 6.15 -25.06
C GLY A 139 9.99 6.40 -24.02
N MET A 140 9.99 5.63 -22.94
CA MET A 140 9.00 5.80 -21.86
C MET A 140 9.14 7.13 -21.12
N ALA A 141 10.36 7.63 -20.91
CA ALA A 141 10.58 8.95 -20.32
C ALA A 141 10.02 10.07 -21.21
N LYS A 142 10.16 9.96 -22.53
CA LYS A 142 9.54 10.88 -23.49
C LYS A 142 8.01 10.79 -23.45
N ALA A 143 7.46 9.58 -23.38
CA ALA A 143 6.02 9.37 -23.29
C ALA A 143 5.42 10.04 -22.04
N LEU A 144 6.04 9.83 -20.87
CA LEU A 144 5.66 10.50 -19.62
C LEU A 144 5.74 12.02 -19.71
N LYS A 145 6.75 12.56 -20.41
CA LYS A 145 6.86 14.00 -20.67
C LYS A 145 5.76 14.50 -21.60
N GLY A 146 5.40 13.76 -22.65
CA GLY A 146 4.30 14.09 -23.56
C GLY A 146 2.94 14.11 -22.85
N MET A 147 2.75 13.23 -21.87
CA MET A 147 1.59 13.22 -20.98
C MET A 147 1.60 14.34 -19.92
N GLY A 148 2.65 15.15 -19.83
CA GLY A 148 2.77 16.20 -18.82
C GLY A 148 3.09 15.69 -17.41
N LEU A 149 3.53 14.43 -17.27
CA LEU A 149 3.80 13.76 -15.99
C LEU A 149 5.29 13.68 -15.67
N ALA A 150 6.12 14.48 -16.35
CA ALA A 150 7.56 14.49 -16.13
C ALA A 150 7.92 15.01 -14.73
N GLY A 151 8.66 14.21 -13.97
CA GLY A 151 9.10 14.56 -12.61
C GLY A 151 8.07 14.32 -11.50
N GLU A 152 6.87 13.85 -11.86
CA GLU A 152 5.84 13.46 -10.89
C GLU A 152 5.98 11.99 -10.50
N ARG A 153 5.38 11.62 -9.35
CA ARG A 153 5.30 10.21 -8.97
C ARG A 153 4.14 9.57 -9.71
N VAL A 154 4.41 8.64 -10.60
CA VAL A 154 3.39 8.02 -11.45
C VAL A 154 3.22 6.55 -11.10
N CYS A 155 1.98 6.10 -10.89
CA CYS A 155 1.67 4.68 -10.83
C CYS A 155 1.16 4.23 -12.20
N VAL A 156 1.93 3.37 -12.88
CA VAL A 156 1.53 2.77 -14.16
C VAL A 156 0.91 1.40 -13.90
N ILE A 157 -0.33 1.20 -14.37
CA ILE A 157 -1.09 -0.03 -14.23
C ILE A 157 -1.19 -0.72 -15.60
N LEU A 158 -0.47 -1.83 -15.74
CA LEU A 158 -0.51 -2.70 -16.91
C LEU A 158 -1.67 -3.70 -16.79
N ALA A 159 -2.27 -4.10 -17.92
CA ALA A 159 -3.32 -5.13 -17.93
C ALA A 159 -2.77 -6.52 -17.61
N GLU A 160 -1.55 -6.80 -18.08
CA GLU A 160 -0.87 -8.07 -17.91
C GLU A 160 0.62 -7.87 -17.61
N HIS A 161 1.30 -8.93 -17.21
CA HIS A 161 2.73 -8.85 -16.95
C HIS A 161 3.53 -8.77 -18.26
N ARG A 162 3.97 -7.56 -18.62
CA ARG A 162 4.85 -7.29 -19.77
C ARG A 162 6.27 -6.95 -19.31
N PRO A 163 7.24 -7.90 -19.40
CA PRO A 163 8.60 -7.68 -18.91
C PRO A 163 9.32 -6.50 -19.56
N GLN A 164 9.09 -6.26 -20.86
CA GLN A 164 9.70 -5.18 -21.63
C GLN A 164 9.23 -3.81 -21.13
N ALA A 165 7.92 -3.64 -20.94
CA ALA A 165 7.35 -2.42 -20.36
C ALA A 165 7.84 -2.20 -18.93
N TYR A 166 7.83 -3.25 -18.09
CA TYR A 166 8.34 -3.18 -16.72
C TYR A 166 9.82 -2.76 -16.66
N ARG A 167 10.69 -3.37 -17.50
CA ARG A 167 12.11 -3.03 -17.57
C ARG A 167 12.34 -1.59 -18.05
N SER A 168 11.50 -1.10 -18.95
CA SER A 168 11.59 0.26 -19.50
C SER A 168 11.23 1.32 -18.45
N LEU A 169 10.23 1.05 -17.60
CA LEU A 169 9.70 2.00 -16.62
C LEU A 169 10.39 1.93 -15.25
N ARG A 170 10.86 0.75 -14.80
CA ARG A 170 11.38 0.56 -13.42
C ARG A 170 12.58 1.43 -13.05
N ASN A 171 13.31 1.94 -14.04
CA ASN A 171 14.51 2.76 -13.84
C ASN A 171 14.19 4.26 -13.73
N ILE A 172 12.96 4.67 -14.05
CA ILE A 172 12.55 6.07 -13.99
C ILE A 172 12.18 6.39 -12.54
N GLU A 173 12.82 7.41 -11.96
CA GLU A 173 12.53 7.85 -10.61
C GLU A 173 11.07 8.29 -10.46
N GLY A 174 10.44 7.95 -9.33
CA GLY A 174 9.04 8.29 -9.07
C GLY A 174 8.03 7.37 -9.77
N VAL A 175 8.44 6.56 -10.74
CA VAL A 175 7.54 5.64 -11.45
C VAL A 175 7.43 4.31 -10.72
N THR A 176 6.20 3.91 -10.41
CA THR A 176 5.87 2.60 -9.86
C THR A 176 5.03 1.83 -10.87
N VAL A 177 5.50 0.65 -11.28
CA VAL A 177 4.74 -0.23 -12.19
C VAL A 177 4.01 -1.29 -11.39
N ARG A 178 2.73 -1.47 -11.70
CA ARG A 178 1.87 -2.54 -11.19
C ARG A 178 1.11 -3.19 -12.33
N VAL A 179 0.62 -4.40 -12.07
CA VAL A 179 -0.20 -5.16 -13.01
C VAL A 179 -1.58 -5.30 -12.39
N ALA A 180 -2.66 -5.04 -13.12
CA ALA A 180 -4.01 -5.29 -12.64
C ALA A 180 -4.23 -6.81 -12.46
N PRO A 181 -4.80 -7.31 -11.34
CA PRO A 181 -5.35 -6.58 -10.19
C PRO A 181 -4.38 -6.37 -9.02
N SER A 182 -3.09 -6.67 -9.19
CA SER A 182 -2.06 -6.73 -8.15
C SER A 182 -1.47 -5.37 -7.79
N PHE A 183 -2.31 -4.47 -7.26
CA PHE A 183 -1.89 -3.21 -6.66
C PHE A 183 -2.66 -2.92 -5.37
N CYS A 184 -2.18 -1.96 -4.58
CA CYS A 184 -2.80 -1.59 -3.32
C CYS A 184 -3.01 -0.08 -3.20
N ALA A 185 -3.85 0.33 -2.24
CA ALA A 185 -4.13 1.74 -1.98
C ALA A 185 -2.85 2.54 -1.65
N HIS A 186 -1.84 1.91 -1.03
CA HIS A 186 -0.56 2.56 -0.74
C HIS A 186 0.20 2.96 -2.02
N ASP A 187 0.25 2.10 -3.04
CA ASP A 187 0.92 2.42 -4.31
C ASP A 187 0.27 3.64 -4.98
N LEU A 188 -1.06 3.67 -5.00
CA LEU A 188 -1.84 4.75 -5.60
C LEU A 188 -1.80 6.05 -4.79
N ALA A 189 -1.82 5.96 -3.46
CA ALA A 189 -1.76 7.12 -2.57
C ALA A 189 -0.39 7.79 -2.63
N ARG A 190 0.68 7.02 -2.89
CA ARG A 190 2.04 7.54 -3.04
C ARG A 190 2.28 8.26 -4.37
N SER A 191 1.53 7.90 -5.42
CA SER A 191 1.59 8.53 -6.74
C SER A 191 0.72 9.78 -6.83
N ASP A 192 1.21 10.79 -7.54
CA ASP A 192 0.50 12.02 -7.89
C ASP A 192 -0.46 11.80 -9.07
N ALA A 193 -0.06 10.94 -10.02
CA ALA A 193 -0.86 10.56 -11.18
C ALA A 193 -0.89 9.04 -11.41
N VAL A 194 -1.96 8.56 -12.03
CA VAL A 194 -2.16 7.15 -12.37
C VAL A 194 -2.31 7.01 -13.88
N VAL A 195 -1.42 6.22 -14.50
CA VAL A 195 -1.52 5.85 -15.91
C VAL A 195 -2.03 4.43 -16.00
N ILE A 196 -3.15 4.21 -16.68
CA ILE A 196 -3.81 2.91 -16.79
C ILE A 196 -3.85 2.51 -18.27
N GLU A 197 -3.44 1.30 -18.58
CA GLU A 197 -3.66 0.75 -19.92
C GLU A 197 -5.16 0.58 -20.18
N GLU A 198 -5.64 0.91 -21.38
CA GLU A 198 -7.06 0.71 -21.76
C GLU A 198 -7.63 -0.68 -21.36
N PRO A 199 -6.98 -1.81 -21.69
CA PRO A 199 -7.48 -3.14 -21.28
C PRO A 199 -7.48 -3.34 -19.75
N ALA A 200 -6.64 -2.62 -19.01
CA ALA A 200 -6.56 -2.73 -17.55
C ALA A 200 -7.77 -2.09 -16.86
N VAL A 201 -8.44 -1.12 -17.50
CA VAL A 201 -9.64 -0.46 -16.96
C VAL A 201 -10.74 -1.48 -16.68
N VAL A 202 -10.97 -2.41 -17.61
CA VAL A 202 -11.98 -3.47 -17.47
C VAL A 202 -11.65 -4.41 -16.31
N ILE A 203 -10.40 -4.87 -16.22
CA ILE A 203 -9.94 -5.77 -15.15
C ILE A 203 -10.10 -5.12 -13.77
N VAL A 204 -9.79 -3.83 -13.68
CA VAL A 204 -9.94 -3.02 -12.47
C VAL A 204 -11.43 -2.86 -12.12
N ALA A 205 -12.28 -2.60 -13.11
CA ALA A 205 -13.72 -2.52 -12.94
C ALA A 205 -14.29 -3.81 -12.35
N ASP A 206 -13.93 -4.96 -12.91
CA ASP A 206 -14.42 -6.26 -12.46
C ASP A 206 -13.94 -6.61 -11.04
N THR A 207 -12.68 -6.28 -10.74
CA THR A 207 -12.06 -6.64 -9.47
C THR A 207 -12.58 -5.78 -8.31
N PHE A 208 -12.69 -4.47 -8.53
CA PHE A 208 -12.99 -3.48 -7.49
C PHE A 208 -14.43 -2.97 -7.52
N GLY A 209 -15.13 -3.10 -8.66
CA GLY A 209 -16.50 -2.65 -8.87
C GLY A 209 -17.58 -3.53 -8.25
N SER A 210 -17.24 -4.72 -7.75
CA SER A 210 -18.17 -5.53 -6.95
C SER A 210 -18.58 -4.74 -5.69
N ALA A 211 -19.80 -4.21 -5.72
CA ALA A 211 -20.40 -3.45 -4.64
C ALA A 211 -20.33 -4.22 -3.32
N PRO A 212 -20.21 -3.53 -2.16
CA PRO A 212 -20.52 -4.18 -0.90
C PRO A 212 -21.96 -4.71 -1.00
N ASN A 213 -22.11 -6.03 -0.92
CA ASN A 213 -23.41 -6.71 -0.89
C ASN A 213 -24.33 -5.96 0.08
N ARG A 214 -25.25 -5.13 -0.45
CA ARG A 214 -26.25 -4.34 0.29
C ARG A 214 -27.35 -5.28 0.83
N ARG A 215 -26.95 -6.36 1.51
CA ARG A 215 -27.85 -7.10 2.39
C ARG A 215 -28.02 -6.25 3.66
N GLY A 216 -28.93 -5.28 3.62
CA GLY A 216 -29.24 -4.44 4.79
C GLY A 216 -29.95 -3.12 4.51
N ALA A 217 -30.06 -2.65 3.27
CA ALA A 217 -30.75 -1.40 2.93
C ALA A 217 -32.23 -1.61 2.50
N LYS A 218 -32.90 -2.65 3.02
CA LYS A 218 -34.35 -2.82 2.97
C LYS A 218 -34.83 -2.93 4.41
N GLY A 219 -35.37 -1.84 4.97
CA GLY A 219 -35.94 -1.85 6.31
C GLY A 219 -35.80 -0.51 7.04
N LYS A 220 -36.28 0.58 6.43
CA LYS A 220 -36.75 1.82 7.10
C LYS A 220 -37.11 2.85 6.02
N ALA A 221 -38.23 2.61 5.34
CA ALA A 221 -38.95 3.60 4.55
C ALA A 221 -40.29 2.98 4.14
N GLU A 222 -41.12 2.62 5.12
CA GLU A 222 -42.56 2.42 4.93
C GLU A 222 -43.17 2.39 6.34
N GLY A 223 -43.84 3.49 6.65
CA GLY A 223 -44.51 3.82 7.90
C GLY A 223 -45.24 5.12 7.64
N GLY A 224 -46.02 5.11 6.56
CA GLY A 224 -46.96 6.16 6.22
C GLY A 224 -48.20 6.03 7.10
N GLU A 225 -48.72 7.19 7.43
CA GLU A 225 -50.10 7.52 7.76
C GLU A 225 -51.13 6.42 7.47
N GLU A 226 -51.77 5.93 8.54
CA GLU A 226 -53.23 5.96 8.78
C GLU A 226 -53.51 5.68 10.26
#